data_AF-A0ABD2IA84-F1
#
_entry.id   AF-A0ABD2IA84-F1
#
_cell.length_a   1.000
_cell.length_b   1.000
_cell.length_c   1.000
_cell.angle_alpha   90.00
_cell.angle_beta   90.00
_cell.angle_gamma   90.00
#
_symmetry.space_group_name_H-M   'P 1'
#
loop_
_entity.id
_entity.type
_entity.pdbx_description
1 polymer ?
#
loop_
_entity_poly.entity_id
_entity_poly.type
_entity_poly.pdbx_seq_one_letter_code
_entity_poly.pdbx_strand_id
1 'polypeptide(L)'
;MLNVNTSNKWTRALWEPAAGVVATKPCVELCDMHGQNDFQLVLVDESAVPCRLKLFKGLRVAVESMLAEVPTGIVSFVCDVGNSESTCLAVACGSSLLVYRNMKPYYRYKVPQKDILPAESELWNRMKQSKIQKSQLVDGLKQLQLEHSIGVMSYQSQQLLTLNSADDGTAEENIQSEFIDFVLKKETRGGEGESEVQLQNVHITSVATIPRNQSQTSAVDVLILGTERGSVYFVDSQAYTVLQRNAIGGAVPVKMLPVGHFDLEFRLIVCTREHDVFVLRRSAKGEFSVNSFYIREHPFDVVLCANQLAFATRKRCLVFFSLKGRRQNSMKFDESIADIEQFYYEPKQYSGVLVAVSNEIHLFVDQLRVDTIRMDQPIEWMRYGRMGREEGVLVIATFGGGLCVKIFRRVANFEENRQTMAQRKATKGSIELPKKSRTFIDQSLRERQNAQLLHQIYQRDWFMIKWHATKTFAELKSGNHGALPTADSDEPVQVQFDLLGFGPLFRLKIRLVASKKLDGQQRRWMTFVYNAEEYQFADQMLPIPRPLMPNRPVTFCTNIRCLHPEKQLVEEEVKLVLCREDRSRPIWTANFQMPLSEAEIV
;
A
#
# COMPACT_ATOMS: atom_id res chain seq x y z
N MET A 1 -7.96 -20.05 -25.32
CA MET A 1 -7.62 -20.85 -24.11
C MET A 1 -6.10 -20.93 -24.00
N LEU A 2 -5.45 -19.89 -23.46
CA LEU A 2 -4.00 -19.92 -23.22
C LEU A 2 -3.75 -20.65 -21.89
N ASN A 3 -3.07 -21.78 -21.95
CA ASN A 3 -2.53 -22.48 -20.79
C ASN A 3 -1.48 -21.59 -20.12
N VAL A 4 -1.93 -20.69 -19.24
CA VAL A 4 -1.05 -20.02 -18.29
C VAL A 4 -0.49 -21.11 -17.39
N ASN A 5 0.83 -21.31 -17.46
CA ASN A 5 1.62 -22.28 -16.72
C ASN A 5 1.17 -22.41 -15.26
N THR A 6 0.16 -23.24 -15.02
CA THR A 6 -0.20 -23.71 -13.69
C THR A 6 0.79 -24.80 -13.37
N SER A 7 1.53 -24.64 -12.27
CA SER A 7 2.33 -25.71 -11.68
C SER A 7 1.59 -27.05 -11.79
N ASN A 8 2.31 -28.10 -12.20
CA ASN A 8 1.78 -29.47 -12.35
C ASN A 8 1.17 -30.04 -11.07
N LYS A 9 1.33 -29.35 -9.94
CA LYS A 9 0.85 -29.70 -8.61
C LYS A 9 -0.59 -29.22 -8.34
N TRP A 10 -1.11 -28.29 -9.14
CA TRP A 10 -2.44 -27.71 -8.99
C TRP A 10 -3.30 -28.00 -10.22
N THR A 11 -4.58 -28.29 -10.00
CA THR A 11 -5.58 -28.38 -11.06
C THR A 11 -6.54 -27.21 -10.93
N ARG A 12 -6.75 -26.44 -12.00
CA ARG A 12 -7.81 -25.43 -12.06
C ARG A 12 -9.15 -26.15 -12.14
N ALA A 13 -9.98 -26.01 -11.12
CA ALA A 13 -11.28 -26.69 -11.05
C ALA A 13 -12.39 -25.82 -11.61
N LEU A 14 -12.50 -24.58 -11.11
CA LEU A 14 -13.56 -23.65 -11.48
C LEU A 14 -12.97 -22.25 -11.71
N TRP A 15 -13.56 -21.50 -12.63
CA TRP A 15 -13.21 -20.11 -12.88
C TRP A 15 -14.43 -19.35 -13.38
N GLU A 16 -14.80 -18.31 -12.65
CA GLU A 16 -15.90 -17.42 -13.00
C GLU A 16 -15.40 -15.97 -12.94
N PRO A 17 -15.01 -15.36 -14.08
CA PRO A 17 -14.52 -13.99 -14.12
C PRO A 17 -15.63 -12.96 -13.82
N ALA A 18 -16.90 -13.31 -14.08
CA ALA A 18 -18.06 -12.42 -13.90
C ALA A 18 -18.77 -12.60 -12.55
N ALA A 19 -18.11 -13.21 -11.55
CA ALA A 19 -18.72 -13.44 -10.24
C ALA A 19 -19.06 -12.13 -9.50
N GLY A 20 -18.33 -11.04 -9.78
CA GLY A 20 -18.61 -9.71 -9.24
C GLY A 20 -18.51 -9.61 -7.72
N VAL A 21 -17.69 -10.45 -7.09
CA VAL A 21 -17.59 -10.52 -5.62
C VAL A 21 -16.53 -9.55 -5.11
N VAL A 22 -16.93 -8.61 -4.25
CA VAL A 22 -16.00 -7.75 -3.51
C VAL A 22 -16.11 -8.12 -2.04
N ALA A 23 -15.04 -8.67 -1.46
CA ALA A 23 -15.03 -9.12 -0.08
C ALA A 23 -13.66 -8.91 0.54
N THR A 24 -13.61 -8.54 1.81
CA THR A 24 -12.38 -8.60 2.59
C THR A 24 -12.09 -10.02 3.05
N LYS A 25 -10.81 -10.38 3.16
CA LYS A 25 -10.40 -11.73 3.55
C LYS A 25 -11.05 -12.25 4.85
N PRO A 26 -11.10 -11.49 5.97
CA PRO A 26 -11.75 -11.95 7.19
C PRO A 26 -13.24 -12.27 7.02
N CYS A 27 -13.88 -11.72 5.99
CA CYS A 27 -15.27 -11.95 5.62
C CYS A 27 -15.47 -13.14 4.65
N VAL A 28 -14.46 -14.02 4.52
CA VAL A 28 -14.51 -15.22 3.68
C VAL A 28 -14.14 -16.45 4.51
N GLU A 29 -14.99 -17.48 4.49
CA GLU A 29 -14.81 -18.70 5.26
C GLU A 29 -15.25 -19.94 4.45
N LEU A 30 -14.63 -21.09 4.74
CA LEU A 30 -15.03 -22.39 4.20
C LEU A 30 -15.63 -23.23 5.33
N CYS A 31 -16.90 -23.60 5.23
CA CYS A 31 -17.60 -24.30 6.32
C CYS A 31 -18.59 -25.36 5.82
N ASP A 32 -18.81 -26.39 6.65
CA ASP A 32 -19.87 -27.38 6.40
C ASP A 32 -21.11 -27.05 7.22
N MET A 33 -22.12 -26.50 6.55
CA MET A 33 -23.37 -26.08 7.19
C MET A 33 -24.32 -27.25 7.51
N HIS A 34 -24.17 -28.39 6.82
CA HIS A 34 -25.12 -29.50 6.87
C HIS A 34 -24.56 -30.75 7.55
N GLY A 35 -23.26 -30.79 7.85
CA GLY A 35 -22.58 -31.95 8.44
C GLY A 35 -22.55 -33.15 7.48
N GLN A 36 -22.46 -32.89 6.18
CA GLN A 36 -22.44 -33.91 5.12
C GLN A 36 -21.04 -34.09 4.50
N ASN A 37 -20.01 -33.49 5.09
CA ASN A 37 -18.68 -33.32 4.52
C ASN A 37 -18.72 -32.66 3.12
N ASP A 38 -19.63 -31.69 2.95
CA ASP A 38 -19.74 -30.85 1.76
C ASP A 38 -19.45 -29.40 2.14
N PHE A 39 -18.16 -29.06 2.21
CA PHE A 39 -17.71 -27.73 2.62
C PHE A 39 -18.07 -26.69 1.56
N GLN A 40 -18.79 -25.65 1.97
CA GLN A 40 -19.26 -24.58 1.09
C GLN A 40 -18.51 -23.29 1.36
N LEU A 41 -18.42 -22.46 0.34
CA LEU A 41 -17.79 -21.15 0.45
C LEU A 41 -18.83 -20.14 0.94
N VAL A 42 -18.54 -19.48 2.04
CA VAL A 42 -19.34 -18.38 2.58
C VAL A 42 -18.52 -17.11 2.48
N LEU A 43 -19.13 -16.06 1.96
CA LEU A 43 -18.52 -14.74 1.92
C LEU A 43 -19.55 -13.65 2.14
N VAL A 44 -19.12 -12.52 2.68
CA VAL A 44 -19.92 -11.29 2.62
C VAL A 44 -19.48 -10.46 1.44
N ASP A 45 -20.44 -10.15 0.58
CA ASP A 45 -20.28 -9.20 -0.49
C ASP A 45 -20.48 -7.78 0.04
N GLU A 46 -19.42 -7.00 -0.06
CA GLU A 46 -19.30 -5.59 0.36
C GLU A 46 -19.55 -4.62 -0.80
N SER A 47 -19.87 -5.11 -2.01
CA SER A 47 -20.10 -4.27 -3.19
C SER A 47 -21.28 -3.29 -3.07
N ALA A 48 -22.27 -3.62 -2.23
CA ALA A 48 -23.46 -2.80 -1.99
C ALA A 48 -23.78 -2.69 -0.50
N VAL A 49 -24.34 -1.55 -0.10
CA VAL A 49 -24.90 -1.33 1.25
C VAL A 49 -26.43 -1.42 1.14
N PRO A 50 -27.10 -2.31 1.90
CA PRO A 50 -26.58 -3.21 2.93
C PRO A 50 -25.78 -4.39 2.37
N CYS A 51 -24.68 -4.75 3.07
CA CYS A 51 -23.83 -5.88 2.70
C CYS A 51 -24.62 -7.20 2.71
N ARG A 52 -24.26 -8.13 1.84
CA ARG A 52 -24.99 -9.41 1.68
C ARG A 52 -24.11 -10.59 2.00
N LEU A 53 -24.55 -11.42 2.95
CA LEU A 53 -23.95 -12.72 3.22
C LEU A 53 -24.40 -13.72 2.13
N LYS A 54 -23.44 -14.24 1.36
CA LYS A 54 -23.66 -15.18 0.25
C LYS A 54 -23.06 -16.54 0.58
N LEU A 55 -23.86 -17.59 0.43
CA LEU A 55 -23.42 -18.98 0.47
C LEU A 55 -23.29 -19.51 -0.96
N PHE A 56 -22.12 -20.03 -1.31
CA PHE A 56 -21.82 -20.59 -2.62
C PHE A 56 -21.82 -22.11 -2.59
N LYS A 57 -22.53 -22.72 -3.55
CA LYS A 57 -22.41 -24.14 -3.90
C LYS A 57 -21.65 -24.24 -5.22
N GLY A 58 -20.38 -24.64 -5.15
CA GLY A 58 -19.44 -24.47 -6.25
C GLY A 58 -19.11 -22.98 -6.44
N LEU A 59 -19.42 -22.41 -7.62
CA LEU A 59 -19.31 -20.97 -7.90
C LEU A 59 -20.67 -20.27 -8.09
N ARG A 60 -21.78 -20.95 -7.80
CA ARG A 60 -23.12 -20.34 -7.87
C ARG A 60 -23.61 -19.97 -6.47
N VAL A 61 -24.24 -18.82 -6.36
CA VAL A 61 -24.87 -18.36 -5.12
C VAL A 61 -26.12 -19.21 -4.86
N ALA A 62 -26.18 -19.83 -3.68
CA ALA A 62 -27.28 -20.67 -3.25
C ALA A 62 -28.24 -19.92 -2.32
N VAL A 63 -27.71 -19.13 -1.38
CA VAL A 63 -28.49 -18.37 -0.40
C VAL A 63 -27.88 -16.99 -0.24
N GLU A 64 -28.73 -15.97 -0.15
CA GLU A 64 -28.35 -14.60 0.20
C GLU A 64 -29.10 -14.15 1.45
N SER A 65 -28.42 -13.43 2.33
CA SER A 65 -29.00 -12.81 3.53
C SER A 65 -28.45 -11.40 3.69
N MET A 66 -29.32 -10.42 4.01
CA MET A 66 -28.92 -9.04 4.19
C MET A 66 -28.39 -8.80 5.61
N LEU A 67 -27.26 -8.10 5.72
CA LEU A 67 -26.68 -7.68 6.99
C LEU A 67 -27.06 -6.23 7.30
N ALA A 68 -27.28 -5.93 8.57
CA ALA A 68 -27.71 -4.59 9.01
C ALA A 68 -26.55 -3.59 9.12
N GLU A 69 -25.35 -4.07 9.41
CA GLU A 69 -24.13 -3.27 9.60
C GLU A 69 -22.98 -3.94 8.83
N VAL A 70 -21.92 -3.18 8.56
CA VAL A 70 -20.72 -3.69 7.86
C VAL A 70 -20.06 -4.74 8.76
N PRO A 71 -19.80 -5.97 8.25
CA PRO A 71 -19.15 -6.99 9.05
C PRO A 71 -17.64 -6.75 9.14
N THR A 72 -17.06 -7.16 10.27
CA THR A 72 -15.62 -7.14 10.47
C THR A 72 -14.95 -8.47 10.13
N GLY A 73 -15.69 -9.58 10.27
CA GLY A 73 -15.19 -10.91 9.99
C GLY A 73 -16.21 -12.00 10.25
N ILE A 74 -15.95 -13.17 9.69
CA ILE A 74 -16.79 -14.36 9.75
C ILE A 74 -15.95 -15.52 10.27
N VAL A 75 -16.54 -16.36 11.11
CA VAL A 75 -15.91 -17.59 11.55
C VAL A 75 -16.92 -18.72 11.60
N SER A 76 -16.46 -19.93 11.27
CA SER A 76 -17.22 -21.16 11.45
C SER A 76 -16.83 -21.85 12.75
N PHE A 77 -17.80 -22.42 13.47
CA PHE A 77 -17.58 -23.05 14.76
C PHE A 77 -18.57 -24.17 15.06
N VAL A 78 -18.14 -25.17 15.84
CA VAL A 78 -18.97 -26.29 16.26
C VAL A 78 -19.59 -26.01 17.63
N CYS A 79 -20.92 -26.07 17.73
CA CYS A 79 -21.67 -25.78 18.97
C CYS A 79 -22.15 -27.02 19.73
N ASP A 80 -22.40 -28.13 19.04
CA ASP A 80 -23.12 -29.28 19.59
C ASP A 80 -22.45 -30.59 19.15
N VAL A 81 -22.32 -31.53 20.08
CA VAL A 81 -21.68 -32.84 19.88
C VAL A 81 -22.74 -33.90 19.50
N GLY A 82 -24.04 -33.61 19.68
CA GLY A 82 -25.12 -34.59 19.57
C GLY A 82 -25.86 -34.65 18.23
N ASN A 83 -25.89 -33.56 17.45
CA ASN A 83 -26.58 -33.51 16.15
C ASN A 83 -25.55 -33.37 15.03
N SER A 84 -25.57 -34.32 14.08
CA SER A 84 -24.88 -34.31 12.78
C SER A 84 -24.02 -33.06 12.54
N GLU A 85 -22.72 -33.16 12.87
CA GLU A 85 -21.56 -32.26 12.62
C GLU A 85 -21.83 -30.92 11.88
N SER A 86 -22.83 -30.15 12.31
CA SER A 86 -23.26 -28.96 11.59
C SER A 86 -22.57 -27.76 12.22
N THR A 87 -21.74 -27.10 11.42
CA THR A 87 -21.07 -25.87 11.87
C THR A 87 -22.07 -24.72 11.90
N CYS A 88 -21.99 -23.91 12.94
CA CYS A 88 -22.65 -22.62 13.01
C CYS A 88 -21.71 -21.55 12.45
N LEU A 89 -22.30 -20.48 11.93
CA LEU A 89 -21.57 -19.36 11.38
C LEU A 89 -21.74 -18.15 12.31
N ALA A 90 -20.65 -17.55 12.76
CA ALA A 90 -20.67 -16.31 13.51
C ALA A 90 -20.17 -15.16 12.62
N VAL A 91 -20.98 -14.12 12.50
CA VAL A 91 -20.66 -12.89 11.76
C VAL A 91 -20.51 -11.76 12.77
N ALA A 92 -19.34 -11.14 12.85
CA ALA A 92 -19.12 -9.97 13.70
C ALA A 92 -19.54 -8.70 12.98
N CYS A 93 -20.46 -7.95 13.58
CA CYS A 93 -20.97 -6.68 13.07
C CYS A 93 -20.96 -5.65 14.20
N GLY A 94 -20.10 -4.65 14.11
CA GLY A 94 -20.00 -3.59 15.10
C GLY A 94 -19.77 -4.16 16.51
N SER A 95 -20.71 -3.93 17.42
CA SER A 95 -20.66 -4.40 18.82
C SER A 95 -21.34 -5.76 19.06
N SER A 96 -21.91 -6.35 18.01
CA SER A 96 -22.72 -7.56 18.08
C SER A 96 -22.11 -8.71 17.27
N LEU A 97 -22.25 -9.93 17.78
CA LEU A 97 -21.96 -11.16 17.06
C LEU A 97 -23.29 -11.81 16.66
N LEU A 98 -23.53 -11.92 15.35
CA LEU A 98 -24.71 -12.55 14.78
C LEU A 98 -24.41 -14.01 14.49
N VAL A 99 -25.12 -14.92 15.15
CA VAL A 99 -24.97 -16.36 14.96
C VAL A 99 -26.04 -16.87 14.01
N TYR A 100 -25.61 -17.54 12.96
CA TYR A 100 -26.45 -18.20 11.97
C TYR A 100 -26.32 -19.71 12.10
N ARG A 101 -27.46 -20.39 12.14
CA ARG A 101 -27.55 -21.84 12.07
C ARG A 101 -28.24 -22.20 10.76
N ASN A 102 -27.54 -22.93 9.88
CA ASN A 102 -28.05 -23.27 8.55
C ASN A 102 -28.52 -22.02 7.75
N MET A 103 -27.69 -20.96 7.74
CA MET A 103 -27.97 -19.65 7.11
C MET A 103 -29.20 -18.90 7.63
N LYS A 104 -29.83 -19.36 8.71
CA LYS A 104 -30.92 -18.65 9.39
C LYS A 104 -30.39 -17.94 10.64
N PRO A 105 -30.73 -16.66 10.87
CA PRO A 105 -30.39 -15.97 12.12
C PRO A 105 -30.91 -16.76 13.32
N TYR A 106 -30.03 -17.10 14.26
CA TYR A 106 -30.36 -17.88 15.45
C TYR A 106 -30.24 -17.04 16.72
N TYR A 107 -29.11 -16.36 16.90
CA TYR A 107 -28.83 -15.60 18.12
C TYR A 107 -28.04 -14.33 17.83
N ARG A 108 -28.22 -13.30 18.66
CA ARG A 108 -27.44 -12.06 18.63
C ARG A 108 -26.79 -11.85 19.98
N TYR A 109 -25.48 -12.07 20.05
CA TYR A 109 -24.67 -11.77 21.22
C TYR A 109 -24.21 -10.31 21.18
N LYS A 110 -24.30 -9.59 22.28
CA LYS A 110 -23.75 -8.22 22.43
C LYS A 110 -22.54 -8.28 23.34
N VAL A 111 -21.43 -7.68 22.89
CA VAL A 111 -20.22 -7.61 23.71
C VAL A 111 -20.46 -6.69 24.91
N PRO A 112 -20.01 -7.06 26.13
CA PRO A 112 -20.12 -6.20 27.30
C PRO A 112 -19.41 -4.86 27.05
N GLN A 113 -20.16 -3.76 27.18
CA GLN A 113 -19.63 -2.41 27.02
C GLN A 113 -18.67 -2.09 28.17
N LYS A 114 -17.68 -1.24 27.90
CA LYS A 114 -16.79 -0.71 28.95
C LYS A 114 -17.44 0.54 29.54
N ASP A 115 -17.01 0.97 30.73
CA ASP A 115 -17.51 2.20 31.35
C ASP A 115 -17.39 3.39 30.37
N ILE A 116 -18.54 4.02 30.13
CA ILE A 116 -18.70 5.22 29.32
C ILE A 116 -18.48 6.42 30.23
N LEU A 117 -18.00 7.54 29.68
CA LEU A 117 -17.85 8.77 30.43
C LEU A 117 -19.23 9.25 30.93
N PRO A 118 -19.43 9.46 32.24
CA PRO A 118 -20.72 9.91 32.78
C PRO A 118 -21.16 11.27 32.22
N ALA A 119 -20.21 12.16 31.95
CA ALA A 119 -20.49 13.46 31.32
C ALA A 119 -21.07 13.30 29.90
N GLU A 120 -20.63 12.27 29.16
CA GLU A 120 -21.14 11.97 27.82
C GLU A 120 -22.57 11.44 27.90
N SER A 121 -22.84 10.48 28.79
CA SER A 121 -24.20 9.92 28.96
C SER A 121 -25.18 11.00 29.44
N GLU A 122 -24.76 11.93 30.29
CA GLU A 122 -25.57 13.08 30.69
C GLU A 122 -25.93 13.99 29.53
N LEU A 123 -25.00 14.31 28.63
CA LEU A 123 -25.29 15.15 27.45
C LEU A 123 -26.32 14.49 26.53
N TRP A 124 -26.16 13.19 26.26
CA TRP A 124 -27.12 12.42 25.46
C TRP A 124 -28.49 12.29 26.14
N ASN A 125 -28.53 12.07 27.45
CA ASN A 125 -29.78 12.01 28.22
C ASN A 125 -30.48 13.38 28.27
N ARG A 126 -29.74 14.49 28.39
CA ARG A 126 -30.29 15.86 28.33
C ARG A 126 -30.86 16.19 26.94
N MET A 127 -30.25 15.66 25.88
CA MET A 127 -30.80 15.73 24.51
C MET A 127 -32.08 14.92 24.34
N LYS A 128 -32.13 13.69 24.86
CA LYS A 128 -33.35 12.85 24.86
C LYS A 128 -34.51 13.52 25.59
N GLN A 129 -34.22 14.22 26.69
CA GLN A 129 -35.18 15.02 27.45
C GLN A 129 -35.53 16.38 26.78
N SER A 130 -35.01 16.66 25.57
CA SER A 130 -35.19 17.91 24.83
C SER A 130 -34.78 19.18 25.60
N LYS A 131 -33.87 19.06 26.58
CA LYS A 131 -33.39 20.18 27.41
C LYS A 131 -32.25 20.97 26.74
N ILE A 132 -31.62 20.40 25.71
CA ILE A 132 -30.45 20.94 25.01
C ILE A 132 -30.75 20.98 23.50
N GLN A 133 -30.22 21.98 22.80
CA GLN A 133 -30.29 22.07 21.34
C GLN A 133 -29.18 21.23 20.66
N LYS A 134 -29.42 20.74 19.43
CA LYS A 134 -28.48 19.89 18.69
C LYS A 134 -27.07 20.49 18.57
N SER A 135 -26.94 21.81 18.41
CA SER A 135 -25.65 22.53 18.37
C SER A 135 -24.89 22.49 19.70
N GLN A 136 -25.59 22.66 20.83
CA GLN A 136 -25.01 22.61 22.17
C GLN A 136 -24.51 21.20 22.55
N LEU A 137 -25.11 20.14 22.00
CA LEU A 137 -24.60 18.78 22.13
C LEU A 137 -23.22 18.66 21.45
N VAL A 138 -23.10 19.16 20.22
CA VAL A 138 -21.85 19.10 19.45
C VAL A 138 -20.75 19.89 20.14
N ASP A 139 -21.05 21.08 20.66
CA ASP A 139 -20.07 21.90 21.40
C ASP A 139 -19.66 21.25 22.72
N GLY A 140 -20.60 20.66 23.46
CA GLY A 140 -20.31 19.89 24.67
C GLY A 140 -19.43 18.67 24.39
N LEU A 141 -19.67 17.96 23.28
CA LEU A 141 -18.83 16.83 22.86
C LEU A 141 -17.45 17.28 22.38
N LYS A 142 -17.33 18.44 21.72
CA LYS A 142 -16.03 19.04 21.36
C LYS A 142 -15.21 19.44 22.60
N GLN A 143 -15.87 19.93 23.65
CA GLN A 143 -15.20 20.21 24.92
C GLN A 143 -14.70 18.91 25.58
N LEU A 144 -15.54 17.87 25.64
CA LEU A 144 -15.12 16.56 26.14
C LEU A 144 -14.00 15.92 25.32
N GLN A 145 -13.96 16.17 24.00
CA GLN A 145 -12.87 15.75 23.12
C GLN A 145 -11.53 16.39 23.51
N LEU A 146 -11.53 17.68 23.88
CA LEU A 146 -10.34 18.39 24.34
C LEU A 146 -9.82 17.84 25.68
N GLU A 147 -10.72 17.41 26.56
CA GLU A 147 -10.39 16.94 27.91
C GLU A 147 -9.95 15.47 27.96
N HIS A 148 -10.63 14.57 27.24
CA HIS A 148 -10.47 13.11 27.40
C HIS A 148 -9.94 12.36 26.17
N SER A 149 -9.61 13.07 25.08
CA SER A 149 -9.22 12.49 23.78
C SER A 149 -10.34 11.69 23.10
N ILE A 150 -10.31 11.68 21.76
CA ILE A 150 -11.38 11.09 20.95
C ILE A 150 -11.60 9.59 21.21
N GLY A 151 -10.52 8.86 21.52
CA GLY A 151 -10.55 7.39 21.67
C GLY A 151 -11.27 6.87 22.92
N VAL A 152 -11.56 7.72 23.91
CA VAL A 152 -12.24 7.32 25.16
C VAL A 152 -13.75 7.52 25.08
N MET A 153 -14.25 8.28 24.11
CA MET A 153 -15.68 8.53 23.91
C MET A 153 -16.41 7.34 23.27
N SER A 154 -17.74 7.37 23.24
CA SER A 154 -18.55 6.40 22.51
C SER A 154 -18.43 6.57 20.99
N TYR A 155 -18.69 5.49 20.25
CA TYR A 155 -18.65 5.51 18.79
C TYR A 155 -19.67 6.48 18.18
N GLN A 156 -20.86 6.59 18.80
CA GLN A 156 -21.90 7.50 18.35
C GLN A 156 -21.44 8.96 18.41
N SER A 157 -20.77 9.34 19.50
CA SER A 157 -20.17 10.67 19.65
C SER A 157 -18.99 10.87 18.69
N GLN A 158 -18.14 9.86 18.48
CA GLN A 158 -17.04 9.95 17.51
C GLN A 158 -17.55 10.14 16.08
N GLN A 159 -18.57 9.37 15.67
CA GLN A 159 -19.18 9.47 14.34
C GLN A 159 -19.85 10.84 14.16
N LEU A 160 -20.55 11.35 15.18
CA LEU A 160 -21.11 12.69 15.14
C LEU A 160 -20.03 13.77 14.97
N LEU A 161 -18.88 13.62 15.64
CA LEU A 161 -17.77 14.58 15.54
C LEU A 161 -17.03 14.51 14.21
N THR A 162 -16.86 13.34 13.60
CA THR A 162 -16.15 13.18 12.31
C THR A 162 -16.94 13.68 11.11
N LEU A 163 -18.27 13.74 11.22
CA LEU A 163 -19.15 14.33 10.21
C LEU A 163 -18.96 15.86 10.02
N ASN A 164 -18.09 16.52 10.80
CA ASN A 164 -17.78 17.96 10.72
C ASN A 164 -16.68 18.36 9.70
N SER A 165 -16.18 17.46 8.83
CA SER A 165 -14.88 17.66 8.15
C SER A 165 -14.89 17.86 6.61
N ALA A 166 -16.01 18.19 5.99
CA ALA A 166 -16.05 18.48 4.55
C ALA A 166 -16.71 19.83 4.27
N ASP A 167 -15.94 20.78 3.72
CA ASP A 167 -16.31 22.14 3.31
C ASP A 167 -17.69 22.23 2.60
N ASP A 168 -18.77 22.59 3.31
CA ASP A 168 -19.88 23.47 2.88
C ASP A 168 -20.99 23.56 3.98
N GLY A 169 -20.89 24.59 4.83
CA GLY A 169 -21.57 24.74 6.13
C GLY A 169 -23.11 24.85 6.17
N THR A 170 -23.86 24.58 5.09
CA THR A 170 -25.34 24.55 5.11
C THR A 170 -25.94 23.16 4.90
N ALA A 171 -25.21 22.23 4.29
CA ALA A 171 -25.65 20.83 4.15
C ALA A 171 -25.26 19.98 5.36
N GLU A 172 -24.19 20.38 6.06
CA GLU A 172 -23.61 19.68 7.21
C GLU A 172 -24.52 19.64 8.44
N GLU A 173 -25.18 20.75 8.77
CA GLU A 173 -26.09 20.83 9.92
C GLU A 173 -27.29 19.88 9.76
N ASN A 174 -27.78 19.71 8.53
CA ASN A 174 -28.88 18.80 8.22
C ASN A 174 -28.47 17.34 8.45
N ILE A 175 -27.30 16.91 7.96
CA ILE A 175 -26.81 15.53 8.11
C ILE A 175 -26.55 15.19 9.59
N GLN A 176 -25.96 16.12 10.35
CA GLN A 176 -25.76 15.93 11.79
C GLN A 176 -27.10 15.84 12.52
N SER A 177 -28.05 16.69 12.15
CA SER A 177 -29.37 16.70 12.77
C SER A 177 -30.16 15.42 12.47
N GLU A 178 -30.04 14.87 11.26
CA GLU A 178 -30.62 13.60 10.83
C GLU A 178 -29.95 12.41 11.52
N PHE A 179 -28.62 12.45 11.69
CA PHE A 179 -27.88 11.40 12.40
C PHE A 179 -28.27 11.35 13.88
N ILE A 180 -28.40 12.51 14.54
CA ILE A 180 -28.90 12.61 15.92
C ILE A 180 -30.31 12.03 16.02
N ASP A 181 -31.21 12.37 15.08
CA ASP A 181 -32.56 11.82 15.07
C ASP A 181 -32.58 10.31 14.78
N PHE A 182 -31.65 9.81 13.97
CA PHE A 182 -31.48 8.38 13.71
C PHE A 182 -31.03 7.62 14.97
N VAL A 183 -30.06 8.15 15.71
CA VAL A 183 -29.60 7.56 16.98
C VAL A 183 -30.76 7.52 17.99
N LEU A 184 -31.50 8.61 18.15
CA LEU A 184 -32.66 8.69 19.05
C LEU A 184 -33.83 7.75 18.62
N LYS A 185 -34.05 7.57 17.31
CA LYS A 185 -35.06 6.64 16.75
C LYS A 185 -34.68 5.17 16.89
N LYS A 186 -33.38 4.83 16.77
CA LYS A 186 -32.88 3.45 16.93
C LYS A 186 -33.11 2.94 18.36
N GLU A 187 -33.08 3.84 19.34
CA GLU A 187 -33.28 3.53 20.75
C GLU A 187 -34.75 3.44 21.17
N THR A 188 -35.64 4.24 20.57
CA THR A 188 -37.09 4.19 20.86
C THR A 188 -37.79 2.94 20.31
N ARG A 189 -37.20 2.24 19.34
CA ARG A 189 -37.68 0.90 18.91
C ARG A 189 -37.39 -0.20 19.94
N GLY A 190 -36.57 0.07 20.95
CA GLY A 190 -36.22 -0.84 22.03
C GLY A 190 -37.12 -0.71 23.27
N GLY A 191 -38.44 -0.65 23.11
CA GLY A 191 -39.41 -0.66 24.21
C GLY A 191 -39.55 0.64 25.01
N GLU A 192 -40.79 0.97 25.36
CA GLU A 192 -41.21 2.17 26.12
C GLU A 192 -40.84 2.09 27.62
N GLY A 193 -39.57 1.91 27.93
CA GLY A 193 -39.03 2.03 29.29
C GLY A 193 -38.08 3.20 29.40
N GLU A 194 -38.02 3.83 30.58
CA GLU A 194 -37.01 4.82 31.01
C GLU A 194 -35.60 4.23 31.04
N SER A 195 -35.11 3.74 29.90
CA SER A 195 -33.73 3.28 29.75
C SER A 195 -32.88 4.42 29.21
N GLU A 196 -31.75 4.65 29.89
CA GLU A 196 -30.67 5.53 29.46
C GLU A 196 -30.23 5.21 28.02
N VAL A 197 -29.70 6.21 27.31
CA VAL A 197 -29.13 6.04 25.96
C VAL A 197 -28.06 4.94 26.03
N GLN A 198 -28.24 3.85 25.26
CA GLN A 198 -27.30 2.73 25.24
C GLN A 198 -26.15 3.06 24.29
N LEU A 199 -25.29 3.97 24.75
CA LEU A 199 -24.06 4.33 24.07
C LEU A 199 -23.18 3.09 23.91
N GLN A 200 -22.64 2.91 22.71
CA GLN A 200 -21.72 1.81 22.42
C GLN A 200 -20.31 2.34 22.28
N ASN A 201 -19.38 1.70 22.97
CA ASN A 201 -17.98 2.12 23.00
C ASN A 201 -17.00 0.96 22.74
N VAL A 202 -17.52 -0.24 22.52
CA VAL A 202 -16.75 -1.44 22.19
C VAL A 202 -17.26 -2.04 20.88
N HIS A 203 -16.42 -1.97 19.84
CA HIS A 203 -16.61 -2.68 18.59
C HIS A 203 -15.68 -3.89 18.47
N ILE A 204 -16.15 -4.92 17.78
CA ILE A 204 -15.39 -6.14 17.46
C ILE A 204 -14.53 -5.83 16.23
N THR A 205 -13.22 -5.99 16.39
CA THR A 205 -12.22 -5.72 15.35
C THR A 205 -11.70 -7.00 14.69
N SER A 206 -11.74 -8.12 15.41
CA SER A 206 -11.26 -9.41 14.90
C SER A 206 -11.96 -10.56 15.61
N VAL A 207 -12.21 -11.65 14.90
CA VAL A 207 -12.80 -12.87 15.44
C VAL A 207 -11.95 -14.08 15.08
N ALA A 208 -11.86 -15.05 15.99
CA ALA A 208 -11.24 -16.34 15.77
C ALA A 208 -11.93 -17.42 16.62
N THR A 209 -11.63 -18.69 16.36
CA THR A 209 -12.13 -19.84 17.12
C THR A 209 -10.99 -20.70 17.63
N ILE A 210 -11.20 -21.35 18.78
CA ILE A 210 -10.25 -22.31 19.35
C ILE A 210 -11.01 -23.54 19.86
N PRO A 211 -10.53 -24.77 19.62
CA PRO A 211 -11.16 -25.96 20.18
C PRO A 211 -11.06 -25.98 21.71
N ARG A 212 -12.13 -26.43 22.39
CA ARG A 212 -12.20 -26.39 23.85
C ARG A 212 -11.32 -27.43 24.52
N ASN A 213 -11.48 -28.72 24.19
CA ASN A 213 -10.92 -29.83 24.97
C ASN A 213 -10.25 -30.96 24.16
N GLN A 214 -10.62 -31.17 22.88
CA GLN A 214 -10.12 -32.29 22.07
C GLN A 214 -9.44 -31.81 20.78
N SER A 215 -8.51 -32.63 20.27
CA SER A 215 -7.80 -32.42 19.00
C SER A 215 -8.56 -32.91 17.76
N GLN A 216 -9.72 -33.56 17.95
CA GLN A 216 -10.54 -34.02 16.85
C GLN A 216 -11.53 -32.93 16.41
N THR A 217 -11.85 -32.94 15.11
CA THR A 217 -12.78 -32.05 14.37
C THR A 217 -14.20 -31.94 14.96
N SER A 218 -14.51 -32.69 16.03
CA SER A 218 -15.82 -32.73 16.70
C SER A 218 -15.84 -32.05 18.07
N ALA A 219 -14.75 -31.36 18.46
CA ALA A 219 -14.72 -30.62 19.73
C ALA A 219 -15.60 -29.37 19.64
N VAL A 220 -16.28 -29.02 20.74
CA VAL A 220 -16.97 -27.74 20.86
C VAL A 220 -15.92 -26.62 20.82
N ASP A 221 -16.18 -25.60 20.00
CA ASP A 221 -15.27 -24.47 19.85
C ASP A 221 -15.61 -23.35 20.83
N VAL A 222 -14.60 -22.55 21.20
CA VAL A 222 -14.74 -21.31 21.95
C VAL A 222 -14.48 -20.14 21.00
N LEU A 223 -15.32 -19.12 21.08
CA LEU A 223 -15.21 -17.92 20.25
C LEU A 223 -14.27 -16.92 20.91
N ILE A 224 -13.36 -16.34 20.13
CA ILE A 224 -12.42 -15.31 20.57
C ILE A 224 -12.78 -14.01 19.86
N LEU A 225 -13.08 -12.97 20.62
CA LEU A 225 -13.44 -11.65 20.12
C LEU A 225 -12.37 -10.63 20.54
N GLY A 226 -11.73 -10.01 19.56
CA GLY A 226 -10.85 -8.86 19.74
C GLY A 226 -11.66 -7.58 19.60
N THR A 227 -11.43 -6.62 20.49
CA THR A 227 -12.19 -5.37 20.52
C THR A 227 -11.34 -4.14 20.35
N GLU A 228 -11.94 -3.07 19.85
CA GLU A 228 -11.28 -1.79 19.62
C GLU A 228 -10.63 -1.19 20.87
N ARG A 229 -11.18 -1.44 22.07
CA ARG A 229 -10.58 -1.00 23.33
C ARG A 229 -9.44 -1.87 23.85
N GLY A 230 -8.85 -2.72 23.00
CA GLY A 230 -7.72 -3.58 23.33
C GLY A 230 -8.05 -4.67 24.35
N SER A 231 -9.29 -5.12 24.41
CA SER A 231 -9.70 -6.29 25.21
C SER A 231 -9.97 -7.49 24.30
N VAL A 232 -9.55 -8.67 24.73
CA VAL A 232 -9.86 -9.96 24.11
C VAL A 232 -10.79 -10.75 25.01
N TYR A 233 -11.92 -11.17 24.46
CA TYR A 233 -12.95 -11.94 25.15
C TYR A 233 -12.98 -13.37 24.61
N PHE A 234 -12.98 -14.34 25.52
CA PHE A 234 -13.31 -15.73 25.21
C PHE A 234 -14.77 -15.96 25.57
N VAL A 235 -15.57 -16.37 24.61
CA VAL A 235 -17.02 -16.54 24.72
C VAL A 235 -17.38 -17.99 24.45
N ASP A 236 -18.19 -18.57 25.32
CA ASP A 236 -18.70 -19.93 25.16
C ASP A 236 -19.66 -20.01 23.97
N SER A 237 -19.55 -21.05 23.15
CA SER A 237 -20.39 -21.23 21.94
C SER A 237 -21.81 -21.70 22.25
N GLN A 238 -22.07 -22.23 23.44
CA GLN A 238 -23.37 -22.78 23.83
C GLN A 238 -24.17 -21.77 24.67
N ALA A 239 -23.58 -21.30 25.77
CA ALA A 239 -24.24 -20.36 26.68
C ALA A 239 -24.06 -18.90 26.26
N TYR A 240 -23.16 -18.59 25.32
CA TYR A 240 -22.80 -17.23 24.91
C TYR A 240 -22.40 -16.34 26.11
N THR A 241 -21.75 -16.93 27.11
CA THR A 241 -21.23 -16.23 28.29
C THR A 241 -19.73 -15.99 28.15
N VAL A 242 -19.22 -14.94 28.80
CA VAL A 242 -17.79 -14.63 28.80
C VAL A 242 -17.08 -15.59 29.76
N LEU A 243 -16.17 -16.41 29.22
CA LEU A 243 -15.33 -17.33 29.98
C LEU A 243 -14.11 -16.62 30.56
N GLN A 244 -13.45 -15.79 29.75
CA GLN A 244 -12.23 -15.07 30.15
C GLN A 244 -12.13 -13.74 29.41
N ARG A 245 -11.64 -12.71 30.11
CA ARG A 245 -11.33 -11.39 29.54
C ARG A 245 -9.86 -11.06 29.80
N ASN A 246 -9.12 -10.74 28.74
CA ASN A 246 -7.72 -10.32 28.82
C ASN A 246 -7.56 -8.92 28.19
N ALA A 247 -6.92 -7.99 28.89
CA ALA A 247 -6.61 -6.67 28.38
C ALA A 247 -5.18 -6.62 27.81
N ILE A 248 -5.00 -6.02 26.63
CA ILE A 248 -3.73 -5.96 25.88
C ILE A 248 -3.22 -4.52 25.85
N GLY A 249 -3.03 -3.90 27.01
CA GLY A 249 -2.34 -2.60 27.14
C GLY A 249 -2.91 -1.45 26.29
N GLY A 250 -4.19 -1.49 25.91
CA GLY A 250 -4.82 -0.49 25.04
C GLY A 250 -4.53 -0.63 23.54
N ALA A 251 -3.78 -1.64 23.12
CA ALA A 251 -3.49 -1.89 21.71
C ALA A 251 -4.66 -2.62 21.01
N VAL A 252 -5.02 -2.17 19.81
CA VAL A 252 -6.19 -2.68 19.06
C VAL A 252 -5.83 -3.97 18.31
N PRO A 253 -6.48 -5.12 18.60
CA PRO A 253 -6.27 -6.37 17.87
C PRO A 253 -6.84 -6.29 16.46
N VAL A 254 -6.07 -6.72 15.45
CA VAL A 254 -6.47 -6.77 14.04
C VAL A 254 -6.58 -8.21 13.56
N LYS A 255 -5.63 -9.07 13.93
CA LYS A 255 -5.67 -10.51 13.61
C LYS A 255 -5.28 -11.34 14.83
N MET A 256 -6.01 -12.42 15.06
CA MET A 256 -5.80 -13.33 16.17
C MET A 256 -5.56 -14.74 15.65
N LEU A 257 -4.47 -15.37 16.09
CA LEU A 257 -4.11 -16.74 15.75
C LEU A 257 -4.05 -17.58 17.03
N PRO A 258 -5.12 -18.34 17.33
CA PRO A 258 -5.12 -19.28 18.43
C PRO A 258 -4.35 -20.56 18.08
N VAL A 259 -3.62 -21.10 19.07
CA VAL A 259 -2.87 -22.35 18.96
C VAL A 259 -3.11 -23.17 20.22
N GLY A 260 -3.49 -24.43 20.07
CA GLY A 260 -3.77 -25.35 21.18
C GLY A 260 -5.25 -25.41 21.52
N HIS A 261 -5.55 -25.69 22.79
CA HIS A 261 -6.89 -25.97 23.31
C HIS A 261 -7.19 -25.09 24.51
N PHE A 262 -8.43 -24.60 24.61
CA PHE A 262 -8.78 -23.63 25.65
C PHE A 262 -8.63 -24.16 27.08
N ASP A 263 -9.09 -25.40 27.35
CA ASP A 263 -9.09 -25.98 28.70
C ASP A 263 -7.72 -26.58 29.12
N LEU A 264 -6.88 -26.96 28.14
CA LEU A 264 -5.58 -27.61 28.38
C LEU A 264 -4.42 -26.59 28.40
N GLU A 265 -3.94 -26.20 27.22
CA GLU A 265 -2.95 -25.16 27.04
C GLU A 265 -3.23 -24.43 25.72
N PHE A 266 -3.16 -23.10 25.77
CA PHE A 266 -3.29 -22.30 24.56
C PHE A 266 -2.24 -21.19 24.49
N ARG A 267 -1.92 -20.83 23.25
CA ARG A 267 -1.21 -19.60 22.91
C ARG A 267 -2.08 -18.83 21.94
N LEU A 268 -2.42 -17.61 22.30
CA LEU A 268 -3.13 -16.69 21.42
C LEU A 268 -2.16 -15.61 20.97
N ILE A 269 -1.93 -15.54 19.67
CA ILE A 269 -1.03 -14.59 19.04
C ILE A 269 -1.89 -13.49 18.46
N VAL A 270 -1.73 -12.27 18.98
CA VAL A 270 -2.55 -11.11 18.65
C VAL A 270 -1.66 -10.10 17.94
N CYS A 271 -1.96 -9.84 16.68
CA CYS A 271 -1.34 -8.76 15.92
C CYS A 271 -2.21 -7.51 16.05
N THR A 272 -1.56 -6.40 16.40
CA THR A 272 -2.25 -5.14 16.67
C THR A 272 -2.09 -4.13 15.55
N ARG A 273 -2.92 -3.10 15.56
CA ARG A 273 -2.87 -1.99 14.59
C ARG A 273 -1.54 -1.23 14.62
N GLU A 274 -0.93 -1.14 15.81
CA GLU A 274 0.37 -0.49 16.04
C GLU A 274 1.58 -1.37 15.67
N HIS A 275 1.35 -2.50 14.99
CA HIS A 275 2.40 -3.44 14.54
C HIS A 275 3.10 -4.22 15.65
N ASP A 276 2.59 -4.15 16.88
CA ASP A 276 3.03 -5.00 17.99
C ASP A 276 2.32 -6.35 17.95
N VAL A 277 3.07 -7.39 18.31
CA VAL A 277 2.58 -8.75 18.41
C VAL A 277 2.61 -9.17 19.87
N PHE A 278 1.42 -9.48 20.41
CA PHE A 278 1.26 -10.01 21.76
C PHE A 278 1.04 -11.52 21.70
N VAL A 279 1.71 -12.26 22.57
CA VAL A 279 1.56 -13.71 22.73
C VAL A 279 1.04 -13.97 24.14
N LEU A 280 -0.25 -14.26 24.22
CA LEU A 280 -0.94 -14.62 25.46
C LEU A 280 -0.80 -16.13 25.61
N ARG A 281 -0.16 -16.60 26.69
CA ARG A 281 0.04 -18.03 26.94
C ARG A 281 -0.61 -18.43 28.25
N ARG A 282 -1.45 -19.47 28.18
CA ARG A 282 -1.96 -20.19 29.35
C ARG A 282 -1.29 -21.56 29.40
N SER A 283 -0.59 -21.84 30.49
CA SER A 283 0.03 -23.14 30.77
C SER A 283 -1.02 -24.12 31.32
N ALA A 284 -0.75 -25.43 31.19
CA ALA A 284 -1.54 -26.48 31.83
C ALA A 284 -1.62 -26.35 33.36
N LYS A 285 -0.65 -25.66 33.99
CA LYS A 285 -0.65 -25.32 35.42
C LYS A 285 -1.53 -24.11 35.77
N GLY A 286 -2.20 -23.50 34.78
CA GLY A 286 -3.00 -22.29 34.95
C GLY A 286 -2.21 -20.98 34.94
N GLU A 287 -0.88 -21.02 34.83
CA GLU A 287 -0.05 -19.82 34.72
C GLU A 287 -0.36 -19.05 33.42
N PHE A 288 -0.69 -17.78 33.56
CA PHE A 288 -0.95 -16.87 32.45
C PHE A 288 0.22 -15.91 32.26
N SER A 289 0.77 -15.85 31.05
CA SER A 289 1.88 -14.96 30.71
C SER A 289 1.60 -14.20 29.43
N VAL A 290 2.03 -12.95 29.37
CA VAL A 290 1.91 -12.08 28.21
C VAL A 290 3.30 -11.66 27.78
N ASN A 291 3.70 -12.09 26.59
CA ASN A 291 4.94 -11.64 25.96
C ASN A 291 4.59 -10.71 24.80
N SER A 292 5.38 -9.67 24.57
CA SER A 292 5.22 -8.80 23.41
C SER A 292 6.54 -8.65 22.66
N PHE A 293 6.44 -8.46 21.35
CA PHE A 293 7.55 -8.06 20.49
C PHE A 293 7.02 -7.24 19.32
N TYR A 294 7.87 -6.39 18.74
CA TYR A 294 7.50 -5.49 17.65
C TYR A 294 8.24 -5.85 16.36
N ILE A 295 7.64 -5.55 15.21
CA ILE A 295 8.20 -5.82 13.88
C ILE A 295 8.41 -4.51 13.13
N ARG A 296 9.67 -4.18 12.82
CA ARG A 296 10.08 -2.90 12.19
C ARG A 296 9.58 -2.73 10.75
N GLU A 297 9.28 -3.84 10.08
CA GLU A 297 8.86 -3.86 8.69
C GLU A 297 7.37 -3.55 8.49
N HIS A 298 6.61 -3.24 9.55
CA HIS A 298 5.19 -2.89 9.53
C HIS A 298 4.35 -4.04 8.91
N PRO A 299 4.16 -5.15 9.66
CA PRO A 299 3.33 -6.26 9.24
C PRO A 299 1.88 -5.80 9.06
N PHE A 300 1.25 -6.26 7.99
CA PHE A 300 -0.19 -6.07 7.80
C PHE A 300 -0.97 -7.38 8.00
N ASP A 301 -0.33 -8.53 7.77
CA ASP A 301 -0.94 -9.83 8.01
C ASP A 301 0.07 -10.83 8.61
N VAL A 302 -0.47 -11.86 9.27
CA VAL A 302 0.28 -12.95 9.91
C VAL A 302 -0.38 -14.30 9.66
N VAL A 303 0.45 -15.33 9.50
CA VAL A 303 0.01 -16.72 9.40
C VAL A 303 0.89 -17.59 10.28
N LEU A 304 0.28 -18.60 10.91
CA LEU A 304 1.00 -19.65 11.63
C LEU A 304 1.30 -20.81 10.68
N CYS A 305 2.56 -21.19 10.57
CA CYS A 305 3.00 -22.35 9.80
C CYS A 305 3.81 -23.27 10.70
N ALA A 306 3.24 -24.42 11.02
CA ALA A 306 3.76 -25.37 11.99
C ALA A 306 4.07 -24.66 13.34
N ASN A 307 5.34 -24.32 13.58
CA ASN A 307 5.82 -23.66 14.79
C ASN A 307 6.50 -22.30 14.52
N GLN A 308 6.21 -21.69 13.37
CA GLN A 308 6.77 -20.41 12.93
C GLN A 308 5.65 -19.45 12.55
N LEU A 309 5.88 -18.18 12.81
CA LEU A 309 5.01 -17.09 12.38
C LEU A 309 5.59 -16.46 11.13
N ALA A 310 4.79 -16.42 10.07
CA ALA A 310 5.13 -15.74 8.84
C ALA A 310 4.38 -14.42 8.77
N PHE A 311 5.12 -13.32 8.62
CA PHE A 311 4.58 -11.97 8.55
C PHE A 311 4.76 -11.41 7.15
N ALA A 312 3.66 -10.94 6.57
CA ALA A 312 3.68 -10.14 5.35
C ALA A 312 3.82 -8.66 5.70
N THR A 313 4.78 -8.00 5.07
CA THR A 313 5.14 -6.63 5.43
C THR A 313 4.93 -5.66 4.28
N ARG A 314 4.60 -4.41 4.59
CA ARG A 314 4.43 -3.35 3.57
C ARG A 314 5.71 -3.02 2.81
N LYS A 315 6.88 -3.39 3.37
CA LYS A 315 8.20 -3.26 2.73
C LYS A 315 8.52 -4.37 1.72
N ARG A 316 7.50 -5.07 1.21
CA ARG A 316 7.64 -6.18 0.23
C ARG A 316 8.50 -7.32 0.75
N CYS A 317 8.45 -7.59 2.06
CA CYS A 317 9.20 -8.67 2.69
C CYS A 317 8.26 -9.68 3.34
N LEU A 318 8.61 -10.96 3.24
CA LEU A 318 8.07 -12.04 4.07
C LEU A 318 9.11 -12.37 5.15
N VAL A 319 8.73 -12.20 6.41
CA VAL A 319 9.64 -12.40 7.55
C VAL A 319 9.12 -13.54 8.42
N PHE A 320 9.99 -14.48 8.74
CA PHE A 320 9.69 -15.62 9.60
C PHE A 320 10.21 -15.39 11.01
N PHE A 321 9.35 -15.57 12.00
CA PHE A 321 9.66 -15.49 13.42
C PHE A 321 9.34 -16.82 14.12
N SER A 322 10.09 -17.14 15.15
CA SER A 322 9.67 -18.18 16.11
C SER A 322 8.51 -17.69 16.97
N LEU A 323 7.75 -18.61 17.56
CA LEU A 323 6.74 -18.30 18.59
C LEU A 323 7.31 -17.57 19.82
N LYS A 324 8.63 -17.56 20.01
CA LYS A 324 9.33 -16.83 21.06
C LYS A 324 9.71 -15.38 20.67
N GLY A 325 9.39 -14.94 19.45
CA GLY A 325 9.72 -13.60 18.97
C GLY A 325 11.13 -13.44 18.36
N ARG A 326 11.89 -14.53 18.19
CA ARG A 326 13.19 -14.48 17.48
C ARG A 326 12.99 -14.56 15.97
N ARG A 327 13.52 -13.59 15.21
CA ARG A 327 13.57 -13.60 13.74
C ARG A 327 14.45 -14.74 13.23
N GLN A 328 13.95 -15.52 12.27
CA GLN A 328 14.63 -16.67 11.68
C GLN A 328 15.09 -16.40 10.25
N ASN A 329 14.21 -15.90 9.40
CA ASN A 329 14.49 -15.68 7.98
C ASN A 329 13.72 -14.46 7.45
N SER A 330 14.16 -13.92 6.32
CA SER A 330 13.56 -12.78 5.65
C SER A 330 13.77 -12.89 4.15
N MET A 331 12.70 -12.73 3.39
CA MET A 331 12.72 -12.75 1.93
C MET A 331 12.13 -11.46 1.40
N LYS A 332 12.76 -10.87 0.38
CA LYS A 332 12.29 -9.65 -0.28
C LYS A 332 11.74 -9.99 -1.66
N PHE A 333 10.60 -9.40 -2.00
CA PHE A 333 9.97 -9.50 -3.30
C PHE A 333 10.14 -8.18 -4.07
N ASP A 334 10.11 -8.27 -5.39
CA ASP A 334 10.20 -7.10 -6.27
C ASP A 334 8.89 -6.29 -6.23
N GLU A 335 7.74 -6.99 -6.14
CA GLU A 335 6.40 -6.42 -6.07
C GLU A 335 5.78 -6.52 -4.65
N SER A 336 4.67 -5.81 -4.42
CA SER A 336 3.97 -5.82 -3.13
C SER A 336 3.21 -7.11 -2.90
N ILE A 337 3.28 -7.61 -1.66
CA ILE A 337 2.48 -8.74 -1.20
C ILE A 337 1.04 -8.24 -1.02
N ALA A 338 0.09 -8.88 -1.70
CA ALA A 338 -1.33 -8.60 -1.59
C ALA A 338 -1.94 -9.33 -0.38
N ASP A 339 -1.64 -10.63 -0.23
CA ASP A 339 -2.22 -11.47 0.81
C ASP A 339 -1.30 -12.64 1.19
N ILE A 340 -1.50 -13.22 2.38
CA ILE A 340 -0.82 -14.44 2.84
C ILE A 340 -1.76 -15.44 3.51
N GLU A 341 -1.66 -16.72 3.17
CA GLU A 341 -2.57 -17.74 3.70
C GLU A 341 -1.85 -18.99 4.21
N GLN A 342 -2.42 -19.63 5.22
CA GLN A 342 -1.91 -20.89 5.76
C GLN A 342 -2.12 -22.01 4.75
N PHE A 343 -1.05 -22.72 4.43
CA PHE A 343 -1.11 -23.95 3.66
C PHE A 343 -0.86 -25.13 4.60
N TYR A 344 -1.90 -25.89 4.89
CA TYR A 344 -1.79 -27.15 5.62
C TYR A 344 -2.51 -28.27 4.87
N TYR A 345 -1.75 -29.24 4.39
CA TYR A 345 -2.30 -30.39 3.67
C TYR A 345 -2.10 -31.67 4.49
N GLU A 346 -3.19 -32.12 5.11
CA GLU A 346 -3.22 -33.20 6.11
C GLU A 346 -2.69 -34.56 5.59
N PRO A 347 -3.05 -35.05 4.38
CA PRO A 347 -2.63 -36.38 3.94
C PRO A 347 -1.12 -36.57 3.82
N LYS A 348 -0.38 -35.49 3.57
CA LYS A 348 1.09 -35.48 3.48
C LYS A 348 1.76 -34.69 4.60
N GLN A 349 0.97 -34.16 5.54
CA GLN A 349 1.43 -33.31 6.64
C GLN A 349 2.30 -32.13 6.15
N TYR A 350 1.99 -31.57 4.99
CA TYR A 350 2.70 -30.41 4.49
C TYR A 350 2.19 -29.16 5.19
N SER A 351 3.10 -28.35 5.72
CA SER A 351 2.80 -27.06 6.35
C SER A 351 3.64 -25.96 5.72
N GLY A 352 3.00 -24.89 5.29
CA GLY A 352 3.65 -23.79 4.58
C GLY A 352 2.81 -22.52 4.55
N VAL A 353 3.32 -21.51 3.84
CA VAL A 353 2.68 -20.21 3.61
C VAL A 353 2.44 -20.06 2.11
N LEU A 354 1.23 -19.70 1.72
CA LEU A 354 0.95 -19.14 0.40
C LEU A 354 1.09 -17.62 0.46
N VAL A 355 1.81 -17.04 -0.49
CA VAL A 355 2.06 -15.59 -0.57
C VAL A 355 1.62 -15.09 -1.93
N ALA A 356 0.60 -14.25 -1.97
CA ALA A 356 0.13 -13.61 -3.19
C ALA A 356 0.92 -12.33 -3.44
N VAL A 357 1.60 -12.28 -4.58
CA VAL A 357 2.41 -11.15 -5.04
C VAL A 357 1.88 -10.78 -6.40
N SER A 358 1.09 -9.71 -6.47
CA SER A 358 0.47 -9.24 -7.71
C SER A 358 -0.35 -10.34 -8.41
N ASN A 359 0.14 -10.91 -9.50
CA ASN A 359 -0.52 -12.00 -10.24
C ASN A 359 0.10 -13.39 -10.01
N GLU A 360 1.09 -13.51 -9.12
CA GLU A 360 1.72 -14.78 -8.77
C GLU A 360 1.40 -15.18 -7.32
N ILE A 361 1.23 -16.49 -7.06
CA ILE A 361 1.16 -17.05 -5.71
C ILE A 361 2.39 -17.93 -5.51
N HIS A 362 3.22 -17.59 -4.55
CA HIS A 362 4.38 -18.37 -4.16
C HIS A 362 4.04 -19.25 -2.95
N LEU A 363 4.35 -20.54 -3.03
CA LEU A 363 4.23 -21.47 -1.90
C LEU A 363 5.58 -21.64 -1.22
N PHE A 364 5.63 -21.37 0.08
CA PHE A 364 6.79 -21.57 0.92
C PHE A 364 6.55 -22.72 1.90
N VAL A 365 7.39 -23.75 1.86
CA VAL A 365 7.39 -24.85 2.84
C VAL A 365 8.76 -24.88 3.49
N ASP A 366 8.81 -24.93 4.82
CA ASP A 366 10.05 -24.87 5.61
C ASP A 366 11.00 -23.72 5.20
N GLN A 367 10.42 -22.53 4.97
CA GLN A 367 11.15 -21.32 4.53
C GLN A 367 11.86 -21.46 3.17
N LEU A 368 11.46 -22.40 2.32
CA LEU A 368 11.95 -22.52 0.95
C LEU A 368 10.79 -22.30 -0.02
N ARG A 369 11.03 -21.56 -1.11
CA ARG A 369 10.03 -21.41 -2.17
C ARG A 369 9.94 -22.72 -2.96
N VAL A 370 8.84 -23.43 -2.83
CA VAL A 370 8.67 -24.77 -3.42
C VAL A 370 7.84 -24.74 -4.69
N ASP A 371 6.90 -23.80 -4.80
CA ASP A 371 6.01 -23.71 -5.95
C ASP A 371 5.64 -22.27 -6.31
N THR A 372 5.17 -22.04 -7.53
CA THR A 372 4.65 -20.76 -7.99
C THR A 372 3.48 -20.97 -8.94
N ILE A 373 2.37 -20.30 -8.65
CA ILE A 373 1.12 -20.33 -9.42
C ILE A 373 0.95 -18.97 -10.09
N ARG A 374 0.80 -18.96 -11.41
CA ARG A 374 0.51 -17.72 -12.16
C ARG A 374 -0.99 -17.57 -12.42
N MET A 375 -1.45 -16.33 -12.36
CA MET A 375 -2.82 -15.91 -12.64
C MET A 375 -2.83 -14.83 -13.72
N ASP A 376 -3.96 -14.71 -14.43
CA ASP A 376 -4.13 -13.73 -15.51
C ASP A 376 -4.34 -12.30 -14.99
N GLN A 377 -4.96 -12.20 -13.82
CA GLN A 377 -5.30 -10.95 -13.14
C GLN A 377 -4.65 -10.88 -11.76
N PRO A 378 -4.39 -9.67 -11.24
CA PRO A 378 -3.84 -9.50 -9.91
C PRO A 378 -4.81 -10.02 -8.84
N ILE A 379 -4.26 -10.56 -7.78
CA ILE A 379 -4.99 -11.26 -6.72
C ILE A 379 -5.31 -10.27 -5.61
N GLU A 380 -6.55 -10.30 -5.15
CA GLU A 380 -7.02 -9.46 -4.04
C GLU A 380 -6.90 -10.20 -2.70
N TRP A 381 -7.45 -11.42 -2.63
CA TRP A 381 -7.34 -12.30 -1.47
C TRP A 381 -7.34 -13.76 -1.88
N MET A 382 -6.86 -14.61 -0.99
CA MET A 382 -6.92 -16.06 -1.15
C MET A 382 -7.29 -16.76 0.17
N ARG A 383 -8.03 -17.85 0.04
CA ARG A 383 -8.46 -18.71 1.16
C ARG A 383 -8.15 -20.16 0.81
N TYR A 384 -7.47 -20.86 1.71
CA TYR A 384 -7.10 -22.26 1.53
C TYR A 384 -7.79 -23.12 2.58
N GLY A 385 -8.39 -24.23 2.16
CA GLY A 385 -9.05 -25.16 3.07
C GLY A 385 -9.80 -26.25 2.33
N ARG A 386 -10.74 -26.89 3.05
CA ARG A 386 -11.61 -27.93 2.49
C ARG A 386 -12.79 -27.27 1.75
N MET A 387 -13.10 -27.73 0.55
CA MET A 387 -14.26 -27.27 -0.21
C MET A 387 -14.84 -28.45 -1.01
N GLY A 388 -16.16 -28.61 -0.96
CA GLY A 388 -16.82 -29.83 -1.37
C GLY A 388 -16.29 -31.03 -0.59
N ARG A 389 -15.85 -32.06 -1.31
CA ARG A 389 -15.23 -33.28 -0.77
C ARG A 389 -13.71 -33.31 -0.88
N GLU A 390 -13.09 -32.23 -1.35
CA GLU A 390 -11.64 -32.14 -1.51
C GLU A 390 -11.01 -31.42 -0.32
N GLU A 391 -9.89 -31.94 0.17
CA GLU A 391 -9.24 -31.42 1.38
C GLU A 391 -8.34 -30.21 1.14
N GLY A 392 -7.78 -30.08 -0.07
CA GLY A 392 -6.80 -29.05 -0.42
C GLY A 392 -7.30 -28.17 -1.54
N VAL A 393 -8.15 -27.21 -1.22
CA VAL A 393 -8.73 -26.27 -2.19
C VAL A 393 -8.26 -24.86 -1.89
N LEU A 394 -7.77 -24.18 -2.93
CA LEU A 394 -7.37 -22.78 -2.92
C LEU A 394 -8.41 -21.97 -3.69
N VAL A 395 -9.14 -21.14 -2.98
CA VAL A 395 -10.07 -20.14 -3.52
C VAL A 395 -9.32 -18.82 -3.66
N ILE A 396 -9.38 -18.20 -4.83
CA ILE A 396 -8.64 -16.99 -5.18
C ILE A 396 -9.62 -15.98 -5.76
N ALA A 397 -9.67 -14.78 -5.19
CA ALA A 397 -10.34 -13.65 -5.78
C ALA A 397 -9.36 -12.74 -6.51
N THR A 398 -9.79 -12.24 -7.66
CA THR A 398 -9.02 -11.35 -8.53
C THR A 398 -9.57 -9.94 -8.48
N PHE A 399 -8.70 -8.97 -8.70
CA PHE A 399 -9.07 -7.56 -8.79
C PHE A 399 -10.07 -7.37 -9.94
N GLY A 400 -11.31 -7.00 -9.61
CA GLY A 400 -12.44 -7.00 -10.55
C GLY A 400 -13.54 -8.02 -10.21
N GLY A 401 -13.39 -8.76 -9.11
CA GLY A 401 -14.44 -9.60 -8.55
C GLY A 401 -14.57 -10.99 -9.19
N GLY A 402 -13.58 -11.43 -9.98
CA GLY A 402 -13.52 -12.77 -10.53
C GLY A 402 -13.06 -13.80 -9.50
N LEU A 403 -13.66 -14.99 -9.51
CA LEU A 403 -13.41 -16.06 -8.53
C LEU A 403 -12.81 -17.31 -9.21
N CYS A 404 -11.68 -17.79 -8.70
CA CYS A 404 -10.98 -18.98 -9.17
C CYS A 404 -10.86 -20.02 -8.06
N VAL A 405 -11.02 -21.29 -8.42
CA VAL A 405 -10.83 -22.43 -7.51
C VAL A 405 -9.78 -23.36 -8.10
N LYS A 406 -8.71 -23.59 -7.34
CA LYS A 406 -7.65 -24.56 -7.67
C LYS A 406 -7.60 -25.67 -6.63
N ILE A 407 -7.51 -26.91 -7.08
CA ILE A 407 -7.39 -28.09 -6.21
C ILE A 407 -5.93 -28.54 -6.20
N PHE A 408 -5.40 -28.77 -5.01
CA PHE A 408 -4.08 -29.36 -4.82
C PHE A 408 -4.14 -30.86 -5.13
N ARG A 409 -3.28 -31.32 -6.06
CA ARG A 409 -3.31 -32.72 -6.50
C ARG A 409 -2.77 -33.64 -5.42
N ARG A 410 -3.49 -34.74 -5.15
CA ARG A 410 -3.05 -35.79 -4.21
C ARG A 410 -1.67 -36.36 -4.57
N VAL A 411 -1.37 -36.45 -5.87
CA VAL A 411 -0.08 -36.93 -6.41
C VAL A 411 1.07 -35.91 -6.33
N ALA A 412 0.81 -34.65 -5.99
CA ALA A 412 1.85 -33.61 -5.97
C ALA A 412 2.92 -33.89 -4.88
N ASN A 413 4.20 -33.91 -5.26
CA ASN A 413 5.33 -34.02 -4.33
C ASN A 413 6.18 -32.73 -4.36
N PHE A 414 6.70 -32.37 -3.20
CA PHE A 414 7.55 -31.21 -2.97
C PHE A 414 9.03 -31.55 -2.75
N GLU A 415 9.37 -32.82 -2.54
CA GLU A 415 10.72 -33.28 -2.18
C GLU A 415 11.76 -33.02 -3.29
N GLU A 416 11.38 -33.17 -4.56
CA GLU A 416 12.29 -32.98 -5.71
C GLU A 416 12.90 -31.56 -5.71
N ASN A 417 12.07 -30.54 -5.49
CA ASN A 417 12.52 -29.14 -5.48
C ASN A 417 13.43 -28.83 -4.28
N ARG A 418 13.28 -29.54 -3.15
CA ARG A 418 14.15 -29.36 -1.97
C ARG A 418 15.57 -29.81 -2.28
N GLN A 419 15.73 -30.92 -3.00
CA GLN A 419 17.04 -31.44 -3.39
C GLN A 419 17.72 -30.54 -4.43
N THR A 420 16.97 -30.04 -5.42
CA THR A 420 17.53 -29.14 -6.45
C THR A 420 17.96 -27.80 -5.87
N MET A 421 17.22 -27.22 -4.92
CA MET A 421 17.64 -25.97 -4.27
C MET A 421 18.85 -26.17 -3.34
N ALA A 422 18.93 -27.30 -2.63
CA ALA A 422 20.09 -27.61 -1.80
C ALA A 422 21.39 -27.75 -2.62
N GLN A 423 21.29 -28.13 -3.90
CA GLN A 423 22.43 -28.24 -4.82
C GLN A 423 22.86 -26.91 -5.46
N ARG A 424 22.03 -25.85 -5.41
CA ARG A 424 22.40 -24.52 -5.92
C ARG A 424 23.34 -23.81 -4.94
N LYS A 425 24.59 -24.28 -4.87
CA LYS A 425 25.70 -23.45 -4.36
C LYS A 425 25.74 -22.18 -5.20
N ALA A 426 25.84 -21.03 -4.55
CA ALA A 426 26.06 -19.75 -5.20
C ALA A 426 27.30 -19.87 -6.09
N THR A 427 27.10 -19.96 -7.41
CA THR A 427 28.17 -19.79 -8.37
C THR A 427 28.63 -18.35 -8.21
N LYS A 428 29.74 -18.16 -7.50
CA LYS A 428 30.49 -16.90 -7.57
C LYS A 428 30.74 -16.67 -9.06
N GLY A 429 29.98 -15.76 -9.67
CA GLY A 429 30.23 -15.33 -11.03
C GLY A 429 31.66 -14.84 -11.07
N SER A 430 32.51 -15.58 -11.77
CA SER A 430 33.89 -15.16 -11.99
C SER A 430 33.81 -13.86 -12.78
N ILE A 431 34.40 -12.79 -12.27
CA ILE A 431 34.47 -11.52 -13.01
C ILE A 431 35.29 -11.80 -14.27
N GLU A 432 34.64 -11.73 -15.43
CA GLU A 432 35.31 -11.95 -16.72
C GLU A 432 36.24 -10.77 -17.00
N LEU A 433 37.50 -10.90 -16.59
CA LEU A 433 38.53 -9.92 -16.94
C LEU A 433 38.79 -9.97 -18.46
N PRO A 434 38.77 -8.82 -19.16
CA PRO A 434 39.05 -8.79 -20.58
C PRO A 434 40.49 -9.24 -20.84
N LYS A 435 40.67 -10.09 -21.86
CA LYS A 435 42.00 -10.62 -22.24
C LYS A 435 42.80 -9.54 -22.96
N LYS A 436 44.09 -9.41 -22.62
CA LYS A 436 45.02 -8.51 -23.31
C LYS A 436 45.26 -9.01 -24.74
N SER A 437 45.03 -8.15 -25.72
CA SER A 437 45.28 -8.44 -27.14
C SER A 437 46.77 -8.40 -27.46
N ARG A 438 47.15 -8.99 -28.58
CA ARG A 438 48.51 -8.87 -29.14
C ARG A 438 48.89 -7.41 -29.40
N THR A 439 47.94 -6.59 -29.87
CA THR A 439 48.17 -5.15 -30.10
C THR A 439 48.55 -4.40 -28.83
N PHE A 440 47.95 -4.74 -27.68
CA PHE A 440 48.31 -4.16 -26.39
C PHE A 440 49.76 -4.51 -26.00
N ILE A 441 50.17 -5.76 -26.25
CA ILE A 441 51.54 -6.23 -25.98
C ILE A 441 52.53 -5.49 -26.90
N ASP A 442 52.22 -5.39 -28.19
CA ASP A 442 53.08 -4.72 -29.18
C ASP A 442 53.21 -3.22 -28.88
N GLN A 443 52.13 -2.55 -28.47
CA GLN A 443 52.16 -1.15 -28.00
C GLN A 443 53.04 -0.99 -26.75
N SER A 444 52.91 -1.90 -25.78
CA SER A 444 53.71 -1.88 -24.55
C SER A 444 55.22 -2.02 -24.85
N LEU A 445 55.59 -2.87 -25.82
CA LEU A 445 56.97 -3.02 -26.26
C LEU A 445 57.49 -1.76 -26.97
N ARG A 446 56.68 -1.14 -27.85
CA ARG A 446 57.01 0.13 -28.51
C ARG A 446 57.21 1.27 -27.51
N GLU A 447 56.34 1.38 -26.51
CA GLU A 447 56.45 2.38 -25.44
C GLU A 447 57.70 2.18 -24.60
N ARG A 448 58.05 0.93 -24.27
CA ARG A 448 59.27 0.61 -23.52
C ARG A 448 60.55 0.97 -24.27
N GLN A 449 60.59 0.75 -25.59
CA GLN A 449 61.77 1.05 -26.41
C GLN A 449 61.98 2.56 -26.62
N ASN A 450 60.90 3.33 -26.75
CA ASN A 450 60.94 4.76 -27.14
C ASN A 450 60.35 5.70 -26.07
N ALA A 451 60.45 5.34 -24.79
CA ALA A 451 59.80 6.07 -23.70
C ALA A 451 60.19 7.56 -23.62
N GLN A 452 61.47 7.87 -23.80
CA GLN A 452 61.99 9.24 -23.71
C GLN A 452 61.43 10.15 -24.82
N LEU A 453 61.44 9.67 -26.06
CA LEU A 453 60.93 10.42 -27.21
C LEU A 453 59.42 10.64 -27.11
N LEU A 454 58.66 9.59 -26.72
CA LEU A 454 57.21 9.71 -26.50
C LEU A 454 56.89 10.74 -25.40
N HIS A 455 57.64 10.74 -24.30
CA HIS A 455 57.47 11.74 -23.24
C HIS A 455 57.76 13.16 -23.72
N GLN A 456 58.83 13.37 -24.49
CA GLN A 456 59.18 14.69 -25.03
C GLN A 456 58.11 15.22 -25.99
N ILE A 457 57.61 14.37 -26.90
CA ILE A 457 56.51 14.73 -27.80
C ILE A 457 55.26 15.07 -26.99
N TYR A 458 54.91 14.25 -26.00
CA TYR A 458 53.76 14.51 -25.14
C TYR A 458 53.87 15.85 -24.41
N GLN A 459 55.04 16.18 -23.84
CA GLN A 459 55.23 17.47 -23.15
C GLN A 459 55.11 18.66 -24.11
N ARG A 460 55.69 18.56 -25.31
CA ARG A 460 55.56 19.59 -26.35
C ARG A 460 54.10 19.79 -26.73
N ASP A 461 53.39 18.70 -27.05
CA ASP A 461 52.01 18.76 -27.53
C ASP A 461 51.06 19.21 -26.41
N TRP A 462 51.31 18.79 -25.16
CA TRP A 462 50.60 19.26 -23.98
C TRP A 462 50.78 20.76 -23.75
N PHE A 463 52.00 21.28 -23.92
CA PHE A 463 52.27 22.71 -23.86
C PHE A 463 51.54 23.46 -24.98
N MET A 464 51.56 22.94 -26.21
CA MET A 464 50.82 23.54 -27.33
C MET A 464 49.32 23.58 -27.08
N ILE A 465 48.73 22.49 -26.55
CA ILE A 465 47.32 22.47 -26.16
C ILE A 465 47.02 23.52 -25.09
N LYS A 466 47.86 23.64 -24.07
CA LYS A 466 47.70 24.68 -23.04
C LYS A 466 47.76 26.07 -23.65
N TRP A 467 48.70 26.33 -24.54
CA TRP A 467 48.83 27.63 -25.22
C TRP A 467 47.63 27.93 -26.11
N HIS A 468 47.16 26.96 -26.90
CA HIS A 468 45.96 27.13 -27.71
C HIS A 468 44.71 27.33 -26.85
N ALA A 469 44.57 26.60 -25.74
CA ALA A 469 43.47 26.75 -24.80
C ALA A 469 43.49 28.12 -24.11
N THR A 470 44.65 28.62 -23.68
CA THR A 470 44.74 29.95 -23.05
C THR A 470 44.53 31.06 -24.06
N LYS A 471 45.05 30.93 -25.30
CA LYS A 471 44.82 31.88 -26.39
C LYS A 471 43.33 31.99 -26.73
N THR A 472 42.68 30.85 -26.98
CA THR A 472 41.23 30.81 -27.29
C THR A 472 40.39 31.30 -26.11
N PHE A 473 40.77 30.96 -24.86
CA PHE A 473 40.08 31.48 -23.67
C PHE A 473 40.25 33.00 -23.51
N ALA A 474 41.41 33.56 -23.81
CA ALA A 474 41.64 35.00 -23.79
C ALA A 474 40.84 35.72 -24.88
N GLU A 475 40.76 35.14 -26.08
CA GLU A 475 39.92 35.61 -27.18
C GLU A 475 38.43 35.60 -26.78
N LEU A 476 37.94 34.52 -26.15
CA LEU A 476 36.57 34.41 -25.60
C LEU A 476 36.29 35.50 -24.53
N LYS A 477 37.24 35.73 -23.60
CA LYS A 477 37.11 36.76 -22.56
C LYS A 477 37.15 38.19 -23.12
N SER A 478 37.80 38.40 -24.26
CA SER A 478 37.87 39.70 -24.95
C SER A 478 36.59 40.07 -25.72
N GLY A 479 35.66 39.11 -25.91
CA GLY A 479 34.31 39.35 -26.41
C GLY A 479 34.12 39.26 -27.93
N ASN A 480 35.15 38.85 -28.69
CA ASN A 480 35.07 38.80 -30.15
C ASN A 480 34.35 37.56 -30.70
N HIS A 481 34.43 36.41 -30.05
CA HIS A 481 33.74 35.19 -30.50
C HIS A 481 33.35 34.32 -29.31
N GLY A 482 32.09 33.88 -29.25
CA GLY A 482 31.65 32.80 -28.37
C GLY A 482 31.05 33.19 -27.01
N ALA A 483 30.23 32.27 -26.48
CA ALA A 483 29.52 32.40 -25.22
C ALA A 483 30.49 32.62 -24.05
N LEU A 484 30.27 33.66 -23.25
CA LEU A 484 30.94 33.81 -21.96
C LEU A 484 30.29 32.85 -20.96
N PRO A 485 30.96 31.77 -20.52
CA PRO A 485 30.55 31.11 -19.29
C PRO A 485 30.79 32.05 -18.11
N THR A 486 29.80 32.09 -17.23
CA THR A 486 29.63 32.88 -16.01
C THR A 486 30.68 32.56 -14.92
N ALA A 487 31.96 32.43 -15.28
CA ALA A 487 33.01 32.05 -14.34
C ALA A 487 33.60 33.23 -13.56
N ASP A 488 33.41 34.47 -14.03
CA ASP A 488 34.02 35.67 -13.43
C ASP A 488 33.00 36.68 -12.88
N SER A 489 31.80 36.25 -12.47
CA SER A 489 30.85 37.15 -11.84
C SER A 489 30.14 36.53 -10.65
N ASP A 490 29.92 37.37 -9.63
CA ASP A 490 29.05 37.28 -8.45
C ASP A 490 27.68 36.57 -8.64
N GLU A 491 27.31 36.24 -9.89
CA GLU A 491 26.01 35.74 -10.31
C GLU A 491 26.16 34.49 -11.21
N PRO A 492 26.13 33.27 -10.66
CA PRO A 492 26.18 32.04 -11.45
C PRO A 492 24.79 31.75 -12.05
N VAL A 493 24.56 32.27 -13.26
CA VAL A 493 23.35 32.01 -14.05
C VAL A 493 23.65 31.00 -15.16
N GLN A 494 22.82 29.97 -15.26
CA GLN A 494 22.78 29.02 -16.36
C GLN A 494 21.55 29.30 -17.22
N VAL A 495 21.77 29.49 -18.52
CA VAL A 495 20.72 29.73 -19.50
C VAL A 495 20.74 28.59 -20.51
N GLN A 496 19.58 27.97 -20.72
CA GLN A 496 19.32 27.03 -21.80
C GLN A 496 18.24 27.63 -22.68
N PHE A 497 18.34 27.45 -23.99
CA PHE A 497 17.31 27.88 -24.93
C PHE A 497 16.98 26.76 -25.91
N ASP A 498 15.69 26.64 -26.25
CA ASP A 498 15.19 25.69 -27.23
C ASP A 498 14.39 26.50 -28.27
N LEU A 499 14.70 26.32 -29.55
CA LEU A 499 13.97 26.93 -30.65
C LEU A 499 13.00 25.91 -31.23
N LEU A 500 11.71 26.24 -31.25
CA LEU A 500 10.62 25.36 -31.65
C LEU A 500 9.88 25.95 -32.85
N GLY A 501 9.74 25.17 -33.94
CA GLY A 501 8.99 25.57 -35.13
C GLY A 501 9.77 25.28 -36.40
N PHE A 502 9.04 25.21 -37.52
CA PHE A 502 9.59 24.95 -38.86
C PHE A 502 9.52 26.19 -39.78
N GLY A 503 9.00 27.32 -39.29
CA GLY A 503 8.84 28.57 -40.04
C GLY A 503 7.41 28.79 -40.56
N PRO A 504 7.05 30.03 -40.94
CA PRO A 504 7.83 31.27 -40.78
C PRO A 504 7.80 31.85 -39.35
N LEU A 505 7.07 31.22 -38.43
CA LEU A 505 7.00 31.61 -37.03
C LEU A 505 7.68 30.56 -36.14
N PHE A 506 8.75 30.98 -35.46
CA PHE A 506 9.48 30.18 -34.50
C PHE A 506 9.17 30.66 -33.08
N ARG A 507 9.10 29.72 -32.15
CA ARG A 507 8.95 29.98 -30.71
C ARG A 507 10.28 29.70 -30.02
N LEU A 508 10.92 30.74 -29.50
CA LEU A 508 12.12 30.64 -28.70
C LEU A 508 11.75 30.52 -27.23
N LYS A 509 12.08 29.37 -26.63
CA LYS A 509 11.87 29.08 -25.22
C LYS A 509 13.19 29.17 -24.48
N ILE A 510 13.29 30.08 -23.50
CA ILE A 510 14.52 30.34 -22.75
C ILE A 510 14.30 29.94 -21.29
N ARG A 511 15.08 29.00 -20.81
CA ARG A 511 15.08 28.50 -19.43
C ARG A 511 16.30 29.03 -18.69
N LEU A 512 16.05 29.83 -17.66
CA LEU A 512 17.07 30.47 -16.84
C LEU A 512 17.05 29.89 -15.42
N VAL A 513 18.21 29.44 -14.93
CA VAL A 513 18.41 28.90 -13.58
C VAL A 513 19.58 29.63 -12.94
N ALA A 514 19.42 30.14 -11.73
CA ALA A 514 20.54 30.63 -10.94
C ALA A 514 20.95 29.62 -9.87
N SER A 515 22.26 29.43 -9.72
CA SER A 515 22.83 28.54 -8.69
C SER A 515 22.87 29.21 -7.30
N LYS A 516 22.73 30.54 -7.24
CA LYS A 516 22.66 31.34 -6.01
C LYS A 516 21.43 32.25 -6.03
N LYS A 517 20.95 32.66 -4.85
CA LYS A 517 19.90 33.67 -4.73
C LYS A 517 20.43 35.01 -5.27
N LEU A 518 19.73 35.58 -6.25
CA LEU A 518 20.06 36.90 -6.78
C LEU A 518 19.11 37.93 -6.17
N ASP A 519 19.68 38.95 -5.51
CA ASP A 519 18.91 39.98 -4.83
C ASP A 519 18.06 40.81 -5.80
N GLY A 520 16.88 41.22 -5.31
CA GLY A 520 15.86 41.93 -6.09
C GLY A 520 16.15 43.42 -6.35
N GLN A 521 17.27 43.96 -5.88
CA GLN A 521 17.61 45.37 -6.13
C GLN A 521 18.13 45.58 -7.57
N GLN A 522 18.83 44.58 -8.13
CA GLN A 522 19.45 44.70 -9.46
C GLN A 522 18.51 44.26 -10.57
N ARG A 523 18.27 45.14 -11.55
CA ARG A 523 17.47 44.87 -12.74
C ARG A 523 18.28 44.13 -13.80
N ARG A 524 17.72 43.02 -14.28
CA ARG A 524 18.32 42.16 -15.30
C ARG A 524 17.36 42.06 -16.48
N TRP A 525 17.93 42.19 -17.67
CA TRP A 525 17.21 42.18 -18.94
C TRP A 525 17.85 41.16 -19.87
N MET A 526 17.01 40.45 -20.59
CA MET A 526 17.44 39.58 -21.67
C MET A 526 17.03 40.22 -23.00
N THR A 527 17.99 40.33 -23.90
CA THR A 527 17.87 41.09 -25.16
C THR A 527 18.47 40.29 -26.31
N PHE A 528 18.03 40.61 -27.53
CA PHE A 528 18.42 39.92 -28.75
C PHE A 528 19.12 40.89 -29.70
N VAL A 529 20.25 40.48 -30.27
CA VAL A 529 20.93 41.19 -31.36
C VAL A 529 20.74 40.36 -32.63
N TYR A 530 20.04 40.93 -33.60
CA TYR A 530 19.62 40.27 -34.84
C TYR A 530 19.51 41.30 -35.98
N ASN A 531 19.46 40.81 -37.22
CA ASN A 531 19.21 41.64 -38.39
C ASN A 531 17.70 41.96 -38.53
N ALA A 532 17.35 43.24 -38.38
CA ALA A 532 15.95 43.70 -38.39
C ALA A 532 15.29 43.63 -39.77
N GLU A 533 16.07 43.49 -40.85
CA GLU A 533 15.53 43.32 -42.21
C GLU A 533 15.02 41.89 -42.47
N GLU A 534 15.48 40.90 -41.69
CA GLU A 534 15.20 39.48 -41.90
C GLU A 534 14.28 38.86 -40.85
N TYR A 535 14.45 39.26 -39.58
CA TYR A 535 13.71 38.70 -38.45
C TYR A 535 12.97 39.77 -37.66
N GLN A 536 11.78 39.44 -37.18
CA GLN A 536 11.00 40.27 -36.27
C GLN A 536 10.71 39.51 -34.98
N PHE A 537 11.18 40.05 -33.85
CA PHE A 537 10.89 39.53 -32.51
C PHE A 537 9.63 40.19 -31.95
N ALA A 538 8.70 39.39 -31.42
CA ALA A 538 7.51 39.90 -30.73
C ALA A 538 7.89 40.69 -29.47
N ASP A 539 8.77 40.11 -28.64
CA ASP A 539 9.34 40.76 -27.46
C ASP A 539 10.84 40.96 -27.67
N GLN A 540 11.28 42.20 -27.87
CA GLN A 540 12.70 42.54 -28.11
C GLN A 540 13.52 42.61 -26.80
N MET A 541 12.85 42.84 -25.66
CA MET A 541 13.46 42.88 -24.33
C MET A 541 12.59 42.14 -23.33
N LEU A 542 13.18 41.17 -22.63
CA LEU A 542 12.50 40.36 -21.62
C LEU A 542 12.99 40.74 -20.21
N PRO A 543 12.13 41.28 -19.34
CA PRO A 543 12.48 41.56 -17.94
C PRO A 543 12.57 40.26 -17.14
N ILE A 544 13.66 40.08 -16.39
CA ILE A 544 13.78 38.92 -15.49
C ILE A 544 13.10 39.22 -14.14
N PRO A 545 12.21 38.34 -13.64
CA PRO A 545 11.52 38.51 -12.37
C PRO A 545 12.50 38.63 -11.19
N ARG A 546 12.10 39.40 -10.18
CA ARG A 546 12.89 39.67 -8.98
C ARG A 546 12.11 39.24 -7.73
N PRO A 547 12.74 38.53 -6.76
CA PRO A 547 14.08 37.93 -6.79
C PRO A 547 14.11 36.59 -7.56
N LEU A 548 15.28 36.23 -8.10
CA LEU A 548 15.47 34.91 -8.69
C LEU A 548 15.90 33.91 -7.61
N MET A 549 15.04 32.92 -7.35
CA MET A 549 15.28 31.91 -6.33
C MET A 549 16.30 30.87 -6.81
N PRO A 550 17.21 30.42 -5.94
CA PRO A 550 18.22 29.42 -6.32
C PRO A 550 17.56 28.12 -6.77
N ASN A 551 18.09 27.51 -7.83
CA ASN A 551 17.65 26.24 -8.41
C ASN A 551 16.19 26.19 -8.88
N ARG A 552 15.48 27.32 -8.96
CA ARG A 552 14.14 27.40 -9.53
C ARG A 552 14.23 27.89 -10.99
N PRO A 553 13.92 27.06 -11.99
CA PRO A 553 13.95 27.48 -13.38
C PRO A 553 12.84 28.49 -13.67
N VAL A 554 13.20 29.62 -14.28
CA VAL A 554 12.26 30.58 -14.86
C VAL A 554 12.30 30.42 -16.37
N THR A 555 11.13 30.28 -16.99
CA THR A 555 11.02 30.08 -18.44
C THR A 555 10.38 31.31 -19.08
N PHE A 556 11.00 31.80 -20.14
CA PHE A 556 10.49 32.86 -21.00
C PHE A 556 10.22 32.31 -22.39
N CYS A 557 9.20 32.82 -23.05
CA CYS A 557 8.86 32.46 -24.42
C CYS A 557 8.73 33.75 -25.23
N THR A 558 9.41 33.84 -26.37
CA THR A 558 9.21 34.89 -27.36
C THR A 558 9.01 34.25 -28.73
N ASN A 559 8.26 34.92 -29.60
CA ASN A 559 8.03 34.45 -30.96
C ASN A 559 8.91 35.27 -31.93
N ILE A 560 9.52 34.58 -32.89
CA ILE A 560 10.38 35.13 -33.94
C ILE A 560 9.69 34.87 -35.27
N ARG A 561 9.43 35.91 -36.04
CA ARG A 561 8.87 35.81 -37.40
C ARG A 561 9.98 36.06 -38.42
N CYS A 562 10.14 35.15 -39.38
CA CYS A 562 10.96 35.38 -40.56
C CYS A 562 10.15 36.20 -41.57
N LEU A 563 10.71 37.34 -42.02
CA LEU A 563 10.03 38.25 -42.95
C LEU A 563 10.16 37.83 -44.41
N HIS A 564 11.22 37.10 -44.76
CA HIS A 564 11.54 36.69 -46.13
C HIS A 564 11.78 35.17 -46.25
N PRO A 565 10.76 34.31 -46.01
CA PRO A 565 10.93 32.85 -46.07
C PRO A 565 11.28 32.33 -47.48
N GLU A 566 10.97 33.10 -48.52
CA GLU A 566 11.20 32.72 -49.94
C GLU A 566 12.66 32.78 -50.36
N LYS A 567 13.50 33.57 -49.68
CA LYS A 567 14.88 33.85 -50.12
C LYS A 567 15.90 32.76 -49.79
N GLN A 568 15.52 31.69 -49.08
CA GLN A 568 16.44 30.64 -48.57
C GLN A 568 17.79 31.24 -48.11
N LEU A 569 17.72 32.29 -47.30
CA LEU A 569 18.89 33.02 -46.84
C LEU A 569 19.75 32.15 -45.91
N VAL A 570 21.05 32.43 -45.98
CA VAL A 570 22.16 31.79 -45.25
C VAL A 570 21.90 31.79 -43.74
N GLU A 571 22.41 30.77 -43.03
CA GLU A 571 22.37 30.62 -41.57
C GLU A 571 22.88 31.88 -40.83
N GLU A 572 22.03 32.88 -40.63
CA GLU A 572 22.38 34.06 -39.84
C GLU A 572 22.38 33.73 -38.34
N GLU A 573 23.40 34.23 -37.65
CA GLU A 573 23.54 34.08 -36.19
C GLU A 573 22.72 35.14 -35.46
N VAL A 574 21.78 34.69 -34.62
CA VAL A 574 21.13 35.54 -33.63
C VAL A 574 21.90 35.45 -32.32
N LYS A 575 22.21 36.61 -31.71
CA LYS A 575 22.92 36.69 -30.43
C LYS A 575 21.95 37.02 -29.29
N LEU A 576 21.85 36.11 -28.33
CA LEU A 576 21.13 36.25 -27.08
C LEU A 576 22.06 36.84 -26.01
N VAL A 577 21.60 37.91 -25.34
CA VAL A 577 22.41 38.66 -24.38
C VAL A 577 21.65 38.88 -23.08
N LEU A 578 22.27 38.48 -21.96
CA LEU A 578 21.81 38.77 -20.61
C LEU A 578 22.60 39.94 -20.03
N CYS A 579 21.92 41.04 -19.72
CA CYS A 579 22.52 42.28 -19.22
C CYS A 579 22.00 42.65 -17.83
N ARG A 580 22.81 43.43 -17.10
CA ARG A 580 22.45 44.09 -15.84
C ARG A 580 22.50 45.59 -16.07
N GLU A 581 21.55 46.36 -15.53
CA GLU A 581 21.50 47.81 -15.75
C GLU A 581 22.78 48.54 -15.30
N ASP A 582 23.43 48.07 -14.23
CA ASP A 582 24.62 48.73 -13.67
C ASP A 582 25.92 48.49 -14.46
N ARG A 583 25.91 47.63 -15.50
CA ARG A 583 27.12 47.20 -16.20
C ARG A 583 26.96 47.30 -17.71
N SER A 584 27.98 47.85 -18.39
CA SER A 584 28.05 47.90 -19.86
C SER A 584 28.44 46.57 -20.50
N ARG A 585 28.97 45.62 -19.71
CA ARG A 585 29.33 44.27 -20.18
C ARG A 585 28.22 43.27 -19.86
N PRO A 586 27.84 42.40 -20.81
CA PRO A 586 26.82 41.38 -20.57
C PRO A 586 27.32 40.33 -19.57
N ILE A 587 26.39 39.80 -18.78
CA ILE A 587 26.64 38.71 -17.82
C ILE A 587 26.83 37.39 -18.57
N TRP A 588 25.99 37.16 -19.59
CA TRP A 588 25.99 35.94 -20.38
C TRP A 588 25.61 36.27 -21.83
N THR A 589 26.24 35.56 -22.76
CA THR A 589 25.96 35.67 -24.20
C THR A 589 25.92 34.29 -24.81
N ALA A 590 25.05 34.08 -25.79
CA ALA A 590 25.11 32.91 -26.65
C ALA A 590 24.67 33.29 -28.06
N ASN A 591 25.27 32.65 -29.05
CA ASN A 591 24.85 32.76 -30.44
C ASN A 591 24.12 31.46 -30.80
N PHE A 592 23.05 31.57 -31.55
CA PHE A 592 22.39 30.43 -32.17
C PHE A 592 22.05 30.76 -33.61
N GLN A 593 22.18 29.77 -34.48
CA GLN A 593 21.82 29.89 -35.89
C GLN A 593 20.32 29.65 -36.04
N MET A 594 19.68 30.47 -36.86
CA MET A 594 18.28 30.27 -37.21
C MET A 594 18.15 29.09 -38.20
N PRO A 595 17.24 28.13 -37.96
CA PRO A 595 16.97 27.04 -38.88
C PRO A 595 16.27 27.58 -40.13
N LEU A 596 16.40 26.85 -41.23
CA LEU A 596 15.72 27.17 -42.48
C LEU A 596 14.21 27.26 -42.27
N SER A 597 13.62 28.34 -42.77
CA SER A 597 12.18 28.58 -42.68
C SER A 597 11.45 27.93 -43.86
N GLU A 598 10.44 27.12 -43.55
CA GLU A 598 9.44 26.71 -44.53
C GLU A 598 8.51 27.89 -44.85
N ALA A 599 8.00 27.94 -46.08
CA ALA A 599 7.02 28.94 -46.50
C ALA A 599 5.68 28.70 -45.82
N GLU A 600 4.90 29.76 -45.61
CA GLU A 600 3.52 29.66 -45.12
C GLU A 600 2.71 28.81 -46.12
N ILE A 601 2.32 27.60 -45.73
CA ILE A 601 1.35 26.79 -46.49
C ILE A 601 0.00 27.48 -46.28
N VAL A 602 -0.45 28.23 -47.29
CA VAL A 602 -1.80 28.83 -47.33
C VAL A 602 -2.86 27.75 -47.46
#